data_AF-A0A918XYP0-F1
#
_entry.id   AF-A0A918XYP0-F1
#
_cell.length_a   1.000
_cell.length_b   1.000
_cell.length_c   1.000
_cell.angle_alpha   90.00
_cell.angle_beta   90.00
_cell.angle_gamma   90.00
#
_symmetry.space_group_name_H-M   'P 1'
#
loop_
_entity.id
_entity.type
_entity.pdbx_description
1 polymer ?
#
loop_
_entity_poly.entity_id
_entity_poly.type
_entity_poly.pdbx_seq_one_letter_code
_entity_poly.pdbx_strand_id
1 'polypeptide(L)'
;MTVCVVEPSAADEGDGPPRAGCAITADGSYAARLARRGDSWFPERWTLDGPEPYAVPLPGDQPEEPGTEVQPMGDGRVLIHRPVAGRHTFSLLYPTGPGTGELPLGAIECPEDTRLRLLPPAPGGERAYALAVGARSSVVWLVAGGGRGPEHAPEYVAEVPGRCSGGVWLDRAGRLLALDRETGGRTKTVVLDLGRGGEMSPLLQIADGSDDRLLCADPDSGLLLIRSDAPSPGQQRLGWGVLGSTLPVRFPECLRLPECVATPFAIQPGQVLTPEQCAVALRCDGAFGSWVGVWRPAERVVRHLPAPEGWLTGAGTWTEEGVLRLPYATAAVPCGVARWTAPGREPDPGRHPAPPRDPAPASRTAPAPRRAPAPGTAPAPGTTPVPGVTPVPGVTPVPGVTPVRRTAVVLARAFTPETAAVLRTAAGLETAAGEPATAALDRAAASAPVTAGAPPQQPEPDRGEAPVPRPVPLQKAPLGRLVTK
;
A
#
# COMPACT_ATOMS: atom_id res chain seq x y z
N MET A 1 -0.12 -36.75 38.09
CA MET A 1 -0.85 -36.80 36.80
C MET A 1 -0.13 -35.88 35.85
N THR A 2 0.06 -36.27 34.58
CA THR A 2 0.75 -35.44 33.60
C THR A 2 -0.27 -34.48 32.98
N VAL A 3 -0.06 -33.17 33.11
CA VAL A 3 -0.92 -32.16 32.48
C VAL A 3 -0.47 -32.02 31.03
N CYS A 4 -1.32 -32.45 30.08
CA CYS A 4 -1.06 -32.24 28.67
C CYS A 4 -1.22 -30.75 28.34
N VAL A 5 -0.13 -30.10 27.93
CA VAL A 5 -0.22 -28.83 27.22
C VAL A 5 -0.90 -29.11 25.89
N VAL A 6 -2.08 -28.55 25.67
CA VAL A 6 -2.73 -28.56 24.36
C VAL A 6 -2.13 -27.42 23.56
N GLU A 7 -1.13 -27.73 22.74
CA GLU A 7 -0.67 -26.81 21.70
C GLU A 7 -1.83 -26.53 20.74
N PRO A 8 -2.13 -25.26 20.41
CA PRO A 8 -3.16 -24.95 19.43
C PRO A 8 -2.69 -25.44 18.05
N SER A 9 -3.40 -26.45 17.52
CA SER A 9 -3.06 -27.11 16.25
C SER A 9 -2.87 -26.11 15.11
N ALA A 10 -1.69 -26.10 14.50
CA ALA A 10 -1.38 -25.29 13.33
C ALA A 10 -2.16 -25.78 12.10
N ALA A 11 -3.34 -25.20 11.88
CA ALA A 11 -4.16 -25.39 10.69
C ALA A 11 -4.81 -24.06 10.30
N ASP A 12 -4.79 -23.75 9.00
CA ASP A 12 -5.39 -22.55 8.41
C ASP A 12 -4.78 -21.21 8.91
N GLU A 13 -3.44 -21.15 8.91
CA GLU A 13 -2.70 -19.90 8.78
C GLU A 13 -3.04 -19.24 7.43
N GLY A 14 -3.45 -17.97 7.44
CA GLY A 14 -3.62 -17.21 6.20
C GLY A 14 -2.27 -16.90 5.54
N ASP A 15 -2.21 -16.96 4.21
CA ASP A 15 -1.02 -16.73 3.36
C ASP A 15 -0.53 -15.27 3.39
N GLY A 16 -0.06 -14.81 4.55
CA GLY A 16 0.44 -13.47 4.80
C GLY A 16 1.22 -13.41 6.11
N PRO A 17 2.13 -12.43 6.28
CA PRO A 17 2.89 -12.29 7.51
C PRO A 17 1.97 -12.03 8.71
N PRO A 18 2.27 -12.57 9.91
CA PRO A 18 1.46 -12.34 11.10
C PRO A 18 1.33 -10.84 11.36
N ARG A 19 0.09 -10.40 11.56
CA ARG A 19 -0.31 -9.00 11.75
C ARG A 19 0.46 -8.39 12.92
N ALA A 20 0.85 -7.12 12.77
CA ALA A 20 1.42 -6.38 13.89
C ALA A 20 0.39 -6.31 15.02
N GLY A 21 0.81 -6.59 16.26
CA GLY A 21 -0.05 -6.56 17.45
C GLY A 21 -0.51 -5.15 17.88
N CYS A 22 -0.49 -4.19 16.95
CA CYS A 22 -0.88 -2.80 17.11
C CYS A 22 -1.11 -2.19 15.72
N ALA A 23 -2.30 -1.65 15.48
CA ALA A 23 -2.59 -0.83 14.31
C ALA A 23 -2.31 0.65 14.63
N ILE A 24 -1.86 1.43 13.65
CA ILE A 24 -1.52 2.86 13.78
C ILE A 24 -2.22 3.63 12.64
N THR A 25 -2.77 4.82 12.91
CA THR A 25 -3.28 5.72 11.88
C THR A 25 -2.17 6.18 10.94
N ALA A 26 -2.49 6.54 9.69
CA ALA A 26 -1.50 6.85 8.66
C ALA A 26 -0.67 8.12 8.94
N ASP A 27 -1.21 9.06 9.74
CA ASP A 27 -0.50 10.23 10.26
C ASP A 27 0.43 9.91 11.45
N GLY A 28 0.30 8.71 12.03
CA GLY A 28 1.06 8.25 13.19
C GLY A 28 0.57 8.80 14.54
N SER A 29 -0.60 9.45 14.61
CA SER A 29 -1.10 10.11 15.83
C SER A 29 -1.75 9.16 16.81
N TYR A 30 -2.54 8.19 16.33
CA TYR A 30 -3.26 7.23 17.17
C TYR A 30 -2.89 5.79 16.84
N ALA A 31 -2.95 4.95 17.87
CA ALA A 31 -2.79 3.52 17.73
C ALA A 31 -3.85 2.76 18.55
N ALA A 32 -4.13 1.51 18.16
CA ALA A 32 -4.98 0.60 18.91
C ALA A 32 -4.39 -0.81 18.93
N ARG A 33 -4.57 -1.51 20.06
CA ARG A 33 -4.19 -2.91 20.22
C ARG A 33 -5.13 -3.62 21.19
N LEU A 34 -5.15 -4.95 21.12
CA LEU A 34 -5.58 -5.76 22.26
C LEU A 34 -4.39 -5.92 23.21
N ALA A 35 -4.58 -5.59 24.48
CA ALA A 35 -3.64 -5.84 25.57
C ALA A 35 -4.20 -6.92 26.50
N ARG A 36 -3.34 -7.57 27.27
CA ARG A 36 -3.71 -8.72 28.12
C ARG A 36 -3.55 -8.38 29.60
N ARG A 37 -4.57 -8.66 30.41
CA ARG A 37 -4.59 -8.44 31.87
C ARG A 37 -5.01 -9.74 32.55
N GLY A 38 -4.04 -10.46 33.10
CA GLY A 38 -4.24 -11.86 33.48
C GLY A 38 -4.48 -12.70 32.22
N ASP A 39 -5.59 -13.43 32.17
CA ASP A 39 -5.97 -14.24 31.02
C ASP A 39 -6.98 -13.58 30.07
N SER A 40 -7.50 -12.41 30.44
CA SER A 40 -8.43 -11.62 29.61
C SER A 40 -7.69 -10.68 28.66
N TRP A 41 -8.18 -10.56 27.43
CA TRP A 41 -7.84 -9.46 26.52
C TRP A 41 -8.79 -8.27 26.72
N PHE A 42 -8.27 -7.06 26.48
CA PHE A 42 -9.05 -5.82 26.49
C PHE A 42 -8.45 -4.83 25.47
N PRO A 43 -9.25 -3.93 24.88
CA PRO A 43 -8.75 -2.91 23.97
C PRO A 43 -7.95 -1.80 24.69
N GLU A 44 -6.87 -1.34 24.07
CA GLU A 44 -6.16 -0.11 24.44
C GLU A 44 -6.14 0.86 23.26
N ARG A 45 -6.35 2.15 23.56
CA ARG A 45 -6.10 3.27 22.66
C ARG A 45 -4.81 3.97 23.06
N TRP A 46 -3.91 4.20 22.12
CA TRP A 46 -2.63 4.87 22.31
C TRP A 46 -2.64 6.22 21.58
N THR A 47 -2.07 7.26 22.19
CA THR A 47 -1.77 8.58 21.58
C THR A 47 -0.25 8.70 21.42
N LEU A 48 0.24 9.08 20.23
CA LEU A 48 1.65 8.94 19.81
C LEU A 48 2.27 10.20 19.18
N ASP A 49 1.46 11.22 18.87
CA ASP A 49 1.85 12.53 18.35
C ASP A 49 2.37 13.48 19.45
N GLY A 50 1.81 13.36 20.65
CA GLY A 50 2.17 14.16 21.83
C GLY A 50 3.64 14.02 22.28
N PRO A 51 4.11 14.93 23.15
CA PRO A 51 5.49 14.92 23.66
C PRO A 51 5.79 13.63 24.42
N GLU A 52 4.85 13.19 25.25
CA GLU A 52 4.85 11.92 25.97
C GLU A 52 3.74 11.03 25.39
N PRO A 53 4.05 9.84 24.84
CA PRO A 53 3.03 8.91 24.39
C PRO A 53 2.32 8.27 25.60
N TYR A 54 1.01 8.04 25.49
CA TYR A 54 0.24 7.44 26.56
C TYR A 54 -0.82 6.47 26.04
N ALA A 55 -1.21 5.51 26.88
CA ALA A 55 -2.28 4.56 26.61
C ALA A 55 -3.48 4.84 27.52
N VAL A 56 -4.69 4.63 26.98
CA VAL A 56 -5.94 4.59 27.72
C VAL A 56 -6.53 3.18 27.54
N PRO A 57 -6.70 2.41 28.61
CA PRO A 57 -7.43 1.15 28.55
C PRO A 57 -8.91 1.42 28.27
N LEU A 58 -9.53 0.65 27.38
CA LEU A 58 -10.94 0.74 27.02
C LEU A 58 -11.65 -0.59 27.36
N PRO A 59 -11.74 -0.98 28.65
CA PRO A 59 -12.46 -2.19 29.04
C PRO A 59 -13.96 -2.06 28.74
N GLY A 60 -14.52 -3.03 28.03
CA GLY A 60 -15.98 -3.20 27.93
C GLY A 60 -16.55 -3.94 29.15
N ASP A 61 -17.83 -4.27 29.10
CA ASP A 61 -18.53 -5.05 30.14
C ASP A 61 -18.11 -6.54 30.18
N GLN A 62 -17.29 -6.98 29.22
CA GLN A 62 -16.77 -8.34 29.07
C GLN A 62 -15.29 -8.35 28.61
N PRO A 63 -14.55 -9.44 28.85
CA PRO A 63 -13.29 -9.72 28.15
C PRO A 63 -13.48 -9.78 26.62
N GLU A 64 -12.39 -9.56 25.89
CA GLU A 64 -12.34 -9.80 24.44
C GLU A 64 -11.90 -11.22 24.11
N GLU A 65 -12.60 -11.85 23.17
CA GLU A 65 -12.42 -13.24 22.76
C GLU A 65 -11.40 -13.40 21.61
N PRO A 66 -10.85 -14.61 21.39
CA PRO A 66 -10.01 -14.90 20.23
C PRO A 66 -10.71 -14.55 18.91
N GLY A 67 -10.05 -13.75 18.08
CA GLY A 67 -10.59 -13.28 16.79
C GLY A 67 -11.24 -11.90 16.83
N THR A 68 -11.37 -11.25 18.00
CA THR A 68 -11.59 -9.80 18.07
C THR A 68 -10.44 -9.06 17.37
N GLU A 69 -10.76 -8.03 16.57
CA GLU A 69 -9.78 -7.12 15.96
C GLU A 69 -10.08 -5.67 16.36
N VAL A 70 -9.04 -4.83 16.48
CA VAL A 70 -9.18 -3.40 16.83
C VAL A 70 -8.37 -2.49 15.89
N GLN A 71 -8.87 -1.29 15.67
CA GLN A 71 -8.32 -0.31 14.73
C GLN A 71 -8.52 1.13 15.25
N PRO A 72 -7.47 1.99 15.25
CA PRO A 72 -7.64 3.38 15.64
C PRO A 72 -8.35 4.19 14.55
N MET A 73 -9.20 5.12 14.96
CA MET A 73 -9.81 6.14 14.11
C MET A 73 -9.06 7.48 14.27
N GLY A 74 -9.10 8.32 13.24
CA GLY A 74 -8.41 9.63 13.24
C GLY A 74 -8.97 10.65 14.24
N ASP A 75 -10.15 10.39 14.82
CA ASP A 75 -10.77 11.20 15.87
C ASP A 75 -10.44 10.74 17.29
N GLY A 76 -9.55 9.75 17.45
CA GLY A 76 -9.19 9.20 18.75
C GLY A 76 -10.23 8.23 19.33
N ARG A 77 -11.12 7.65 18.51
CA ARG A 77 -11.90 6.46 18.87
C ARG A 77 -11.19 5.17 18.42
N VAL A 78 -11.65 4.03 18.91
CA VAL A 78 -11.18 2.70 18.47
C VAL A 78 -12.35 1.94 17.88
N LEU A 79 -12.27 1.57 16.61
CA LEU A 79 -13.16 0.54 16.05
C LEU A 79 -12.78 -0.81 16.65
N ILE A 80 -13.79 -1.52 17.12
CA ILE A 80 -13.68 -2.93 17.48
C ILE A 80 -14.57 -3.78 16.56
N HIS A 81 -14.02 -4.89 16.10
CA HIS A 81 -14.72 -5.96 15.40
C HIS A 81 -14.70 -7.20 16.31
N ARG A 82 -15.87 -7.80 16.57
CA ARG A 82 -15.99 -9.05 17.36
C ARG A 82 -16.73 -10.14 16.57
N PRO A 83 -16.20 -11.38 16.48
CA PRO A 83 -16.94 -12.53 15.97
C PRO A 83 -17.90 -13.06 17.05
N VAL A 84 -19.19 -13.12 16.76
CA VAL A 84 -20.25 -13.52 17.70
C VAL A 84 -21.23 -14.46 17.00
N ALA A 85 -21.17 -15.76 17.30
CA ALA A 85 -22.13 -16.78 16.85
C ALA A 85 -22.48 -16.74 15.34
N GLY A 86 -21.44 -16.70 14.47
CA GLY A 86 -21.61 -16.63 13.00
C GLY A 86 -21.84 -15.23 12.43
N ARG A 87 -21.88 -14.20 13.28
CA ARG A 87 -21.94 -12.78 12.88
C ARG A 87 -20.64 -12.05 13.21
N HIS A 88 -20.36 -11.01 12.46
CA HIS A 88 -19.25 -10.09 12.71
C HIS A 88 -19.83 -8.74 13.13
N THR A 89 -19.73 -8.41 14.42
CA THR A 89 -20.26 -7.17 15.00
C THR A 89 -19.20 -6.08 15.03
N PHE A 90 -19.62 -4.81 14.89
CA PHE A 90 -18.73 -3.65 14.87
C PHE A 90 -19.22 -2.59 15.85
N SER A 91 -18.29 -1.91 16.55
CA SER A 91 -18.61 -0.80 17.46
C SER A 91 -17.45 0.19 17.56
N LEU A 92 -17.74 1.44 17.92
CA LEU A 92 -16.73 2.46 18.24
C LEU A 92 -16.63 2.64 19.75
N LEU A 93 -15.44 2.33 20.28
CA LEU A 93 -15.05 2.53 21.67
C LEU A 93 -14.45 3.91 21.88
N TYR A 94 -14.82 4.57 22.99
CA TYR A 94 -14.31 5.88 23.38
C TYR A 94 -14.24 6.03 24.91
N PRO A 95 -13.31 6.82 25.48
CA PRO A 95 -13.24 7.01 26.92
C PRO A 95 -14.46 7.74 27.49
N THR A 96 -15.05 7.25 28.58
CA THR A 96 -16.18 7.86 29.29
C THR A 96 -15.93 7.95 30.79
N GLY A 97 -15.01 8.84 31.18
CA GLY A 97 -14.63 9.01 32.59
C GLY A 97 -13.88 7.77 33.10
N PRO A 98 -14.40 7.02 34.10
CA PRO A 98 -13.76 5.80 34.59
C PRO A 98 -14.01 4.55 33.71
N GLY A 99 -14.85 4.65 32.68
CA GLY A 99 -15.23 3.52 31.82
C GLY A 99 -15.09 3.78 30.32
N THR A 100 -15.69 2.89 29.53
CA THR A 100 -15.71 2.94 28.07
C THR A 100 -17.13 3.19 27.59
N GLY A 101 -17.30 4.13 26.66
CA GLY A 101 -18.51 4.24 25.85
C GLY A 101 -18.36 3.36 24.62
N GLU A 102 -19.38 2.54 24.35
CA GLU A 102 -19.45 1.73 23.13
C GLU A 102 -20.63 2.21 22.27
N LEU A 103 -20.36 2.55 21.02
CA LEU A 103 -21.35 2.94 20.01
C LEU A 103 -21.47 1.83 18.95
N PRO A 104 -22.55 1.03 18.96
CA PRO A 104 -22.75 -0.02 17.97
C PRO A 104 -22.86 0.51 16.53
N LEU A 105 -22.17 -0.15 15.61
CA LEU A 105 -22.23 0.08 14.16
C LEU A 105 -22.89 -1.10 13.42
N GLY A 106 -23.65 -1.94 14.13
CA GLY A 106 -24.32 -3.10 13.54
C GLY A 106 -23.41 -4.30 13.29
N ALA A 107 -23.77 -5.14 12.32
CA ALA A 107 -23.10 -6.42 12.07
C ALA A 107 -23.21 -6.87 10.60
N ILE A 108 -22.28 -7.74 10.18
CA ILE A 108 -22.31 -8.48 8.92
C ILE A 108 -22.58 -9.96 9.24
N GLU A 109 -23.49 -10.59 8.50
CA GLU A 109 -23.63 -12.06 8.49
C GLU A 109 -22.73 -12.63 7.39
N CYS A 110 -22.03 -13.73 7.68
CA CYS A 110 -21.09 -14.38 6.77
C CYS A 110 -21.42 -15.89 6.66
N PRO A 111 -21.33 -16.50 5.46
CA PRO A 111 -21.36 -17.96 5.34
C PRO A 111 -20.23 -18.62 6.14
N GLU A 112 -20.45 -19.82 6.66
CA GLU A 112 -19.56 -20.46 7.67
C GLU A 112 -18.08 -20.53 7.26
N ASP A 113 -17.77 -20.74 5.97
CA ASP A 113 -16.40 -20.77 5.42
C ASP A 113 -15.77 -19.38 5.16
N THR A 114 -16.42 -18.28 5.55
CA THR A 114 -16.04 -16.91 5.17
C THR A 114 -15.25 -16.21 6.26
N ARG A 115 -13.97 -15.92 6.00
CA ARG A 115 -13.08 -15.23 6.95
C ARG A 115 -13.14 -13.72 6.75
N LEU A 116 -13.80 -13.01 7.67
CA LEU A 116 -13.79 -11.54 7.73
C LEU A 116 -12.64 -11.01 8.60
N ARG A 117 -11.95 -9.99 8.09
CA ARG A 117 -10.91 -9.21 8.80
C ARG A 117 -11.05 -7.71 8.51
N LEU A 118 -10.59 -6.85 9.42
CA LEU A 118 -10.38 -5.42 9.14
C LEU A 118 -9.25 -5.22 8.12
N LEU A 119 -9.39 -4.24 7.23
CA LEU A 119 -8.32 -3.75 6.36
C LEU A 119 -7.47 -2.69 7.09
N PRO A 120 -6.23 -2.39 6.67
CA PRO A 120 -5.40 -1.39 7.35
C PRO A 120 -6.05 0.01 7.38
N PRO A 121 -5.75 0.85 8.39
CA PRO A 121 -6.44 2.12 8.60
C PRO A 121 -6.46 3.00 7.36
N ALA A 122 -7.62 3.54 6.99
CA ALA A 122 -7.73 4.40 5.82
C ALA A 122 -6.93 5.70 6.05
N PRO A 123 -6.21 6.26 5.06
CA PRO A 123 -5.27 7.35 5.31
C PRO A 123 -5.91 8.66 5.81
N GLY A 124 -7.19 8.88 5.52
CA GLY A 124 -7.96 10.00 6.07
C GLY A 124 -8.49 9.81 7.50
N GLY A 125 -8.32 8.62 8.11
CA GLY A 125 -8.71 8.32 9.51
C GLY A 125 -10.21 8.29 9.83
N GLU A 126 -11.08 8.85 8.98
CA GLU A 126 -12.54 8.91 9.17
C GLU A 126 -13.26 7.59 8.86
N ARG A 127 -12.65 6.72 8.05
CA ARG A 127 -13.27 5.49 7.52
C ARG A 127 -12.50 4.24 7.92
N ALA A 128 -13.25 3.16 8.09
CA ALA A 128 -12.72 1.82 8.30
C ALA A 128 -13.41 0.83 7.37
N TYR A 129 -12.64 -0.13 6.86
CA TYR A 129 -13.13 -1.13 5.92
C TYR A 129 -12.81 -2.55 6.42
N ALA A 130 -13.66 -3.51 6.08
CA ALA A 130 -13.42 -4.93 6.30
C ALA A 130 -13.42 -5.69 4.98
N LEU A 131 -12.75 -6.84 4.96
CA LEU A 131 -12.74 -7.75 3.82
C LEU A 131 -13.20 -9.13 4.29
N ALA A 132 -14.35 -9.57 3.79
CA ALA A 132 -14.88 -10.91 3.97
C ALA A 132 -14.38 -11.81 2.82
N VAL A 133 -13.56 -12.81 3.13
CA VAL A 133 -12.97 -13.72 2.13
C VAL A 133 -13.70 -15.05 2.16
N GLY A 134 -14.53 -15.32 1.14
CA GLY A 134 -15.16 -16.62 0.92
C GLY A 134 -14.34 -17.51 -0.02
N ALA A 135 -14.85 -18.71 -0.33
CA ALA A 135 -14.13 -19.70 -1.12
C ALA A 135 -13.91 -19.33 -2.61
N ARG A 136 -14.71 -18.41 -3.17
CA ARG A 136 -14.69 -18.05 -4.61
C ARG A 136 -14.66 -16.55 -4.92
N SER A 137 -14.91 -15.72 -3.91
CA SER A 137 -14.93 -14.26 -4.03
C SER A 137 -14.68 -13.62 -2.66
N SER A 138 -14.33 -12.34 -2.67
CA SER A 138 -14.05 -11.55 -1.47
C SER A 138 -14.79 -10.22 -1.52
N VAL A 139 -15.49 -9.86 -0.44
CA VAL A 139 -16.34 -8.68 -0.37
C VAL A 139 -15.71 -7.61 0.52
N VAL A 140 -15.58 -6.40 -0.01
CA VAL A 140 -15.18 -5.19 0.75
C VAL A 140 -16.42 -4.53 1.33
N TRP A 141 -16.37 -4.26 2.62
CA TRP A 141 -17.39 -3.56 3.39
C TRP A 141 -16.81 -2.27 3.98
N LEU A 142 -17.59 -1.20 4.00
CA LEU A 142 -17.33 0.01 4.79
C LEU A 142 -17.99 -0.19 6.16
N VAL A 143 -17.18 -0.35 7.21
CA VAL A 143 -17.64 -0.73 8.56
C VAL A 143 -17.65 0.43 9.55
N ALA A 144 -17.03 1.57 9.20
CA ALA A 144 -17.22 2.85 9.87
C ALA A 144 -16.98 4.02 8.90
N GLY A 145 -17.65 5.16 9.12
CA GLY A 145 -17.47 6.37 8.31
C GLY A 145 -18.35 6.47 7.06
N GLY A 146 -19.46 5.73 7.02
CA GLY A 146 -20.48 5.78 5.96
C GLY A 146 -21.40 7.01 5.99
N GLY A 147 -22.33 7.06 5.03
CA GLY A 147 -23.27 8.17 4.87
C GLY A 147 -24.22 8.38 6.06
N ARG A 148 -24.72 9.61 6.24
CA ARG A 148 -25.63 9.96 7.34
C ARG A 148 -27.03 9.36 7.17
N GLY A 149 -27.29 8.26 7.86
CA GLY A 149 -28.63 7.77 8.23
C GLY A 149 -28.68 7.42 9.72
N PRO A 150 -29.86 7.08 10.28
CA PRO A 150 -30.00 6.58 11.66
C PRO A 150 -29.45 5.15 11.83
N GLU A 151 -29.05 4.51 10.74
CA GLU A 151 -28.50 3.16 10.69
C GLU A 151 -27.02 3.25 10.32
N HIS A 152 -26.15 3.30 11.33
CA HIS A 152 -24.68 3.29 11.16
C HIS A 152 -24.13 1.90 10.74
N ALA A 153 -24.91 1.16 9.96
CA ALA A 153 -24.68 -0.23 9.61
C ALA A 153 -23.52 -0.42 8.60
N PRO A 154 -22.94 -1.63 8.49
CA PRO A 154 -21.89 -1.91 7.53
C PRO A 154 -22.42 -1.87 6.09
N GLU A 155 -21.79 -1.08 5.23
CA GLU A 155 -22.20 -0.86 3.84
C GLU A 155 -21.39 -1.77 2.90
N TYR A 156 -22.07 -2.48 2.00
CA TYR A 156 -21.42 -3.26 0.93
C TYR A 156 -20.80 -2.30 -0.08
N VAL A 157 -19.50 -2.47 -0.40
CA VAL A 157 -18.78 -1.59 -1.33
C VAL A 157 -18.43 -2.27 -2.64
N ALA A 158 -17.91 -3.51 -2.59
CA ALA A 158 -17.41 -4.21 -3.78
C ALA A 158 -17.31 -5.73 -3.56
N GLU A 159 -17.52 -6.52 -4.61
CA GLU A 159 -17.13 -7.95 -4.65
C GLU A 159 -15.99 -8.15 -5.66
N VAL A 160 -14.98 -8.89 -5.24
CA VAL A 160 -13.80 -9.25 -6.05
C VAL A 160 -13.83 -10.76 -6.30
N PRO A 161 -13.85 -11.24 -7.55
CA PRO A 161 -13.72 -12.67 -7.84
C PRO A 161 -12.36 -13.21 -7.39
N GLY A 162 -12.35 -14.38 -6.73
CA GLY A 162 -11.15 -14.95 -6.10
C GLY A 162 -10.97 -14.58 -4.62
N ARG A 163 -9.91 -15.13 -4.00
CA ARG A 163 -9.61 -14.94 -2.57
C ARG A 163 -8.64 -13.78 -2.39
N CYS A 164 -8.96 -12.80 -1.56
CA CYS A 164 -8.18 -11.56 -1.46
C CYS A 164 -7.40 -11.44 -0.14
N SER A 165 -6.09 -11.34 -0.26
CA SER A 165 -5.11 -11.10 0.79
C SER A 165 -4.60 -9.64 0.73
N GLY A 166 -3.67 -9.28 1.62
CA GLY A 166 -3.12 -7.92 1.69
C GLY A 166 -4.16 -6.84 2.03
N GLY A 167 -3.99 -5.67 1.41
CA GLY A 167 -4.74 -4.43 1.65
C GLY A 167 -3.78 -3.25 1.76
N VAL A 168 -3.54 -2.53 0.66
CA VAL A 168 -2.59 -1.40 0.61
C VAL A 168 -3.27 -0.19 -0.04
N TRP A 169 -3.25 0.96 0.62
CA TRP A 169 -3.79 2.21 0.10
C TRP A 169 -2.81 2.87 -0.88
N LEU A 170 -3.32 3.34 -2.03
CA LEU A 170 -2.51 3.98 -3.08
C LEU A 170 -2.69 5.50 -3.17
N ASP A 171 -3.55 6.10 -2.35
CA ASP A 171 -3.75 7.55 -2.25
C ASP A 171 -4.06 7.99 -0.81
N ARG A 172 -3.94 9.29 -0.54
CA ARG A 172 -4.29 9.89 0.76
C ARG A 172 -5.80 9.97 1.03
N ALA A 173 -6.66 9.83 0.02
CA ALA A 173 -8.10 9.98 0.15
C ALA A 173 -8.79 8.70 0.67
N GLY A 174 -8.08 7.57 0.69
CA GLY A 174 -8.68 6.25 0.96
C GLY A 174 -9.62 5.80 -0.16
N ARG A 175 -9.35 6.21 -1.40
CA ARG A 175 -10.18 5.87 -2.58
C ARG A 175 -9.66 4.62 -3.29
N LEU A 176 -8.36 4.52 -3.53
CA LEU A 176 -7.74 3.41 -4.25
C LEU A 176 -7.14 2.40 -3.28
N LEU A 177 -7.77 1.22 -3.23
CA LEU A 177 -7.34 0.09 -2.40
C LEU A 177 -6.76 -1.02 -3.29
N ALA A 178 -5.51 -1.37 -3.08
CA ALA A 178 -4.87 -2.54 -3.67
C ALA A 178 -5.12 -3.80 -2.83
N LEU A 179 -5.52 -4.90 -3.48
CA LEU A 179 -5.74 -6.22 -2.89
C LEU A 179 -4.98 -7.29 -3.68
N ASP A 180 -4.37 -8.24 -2.97
CA ASP A 180 -3.65 -9.36 -3.56
C ASP A 180 -4.62 -10.52 -3.79
N ARG A 181 -5.04 -10.69 -5.05
CA ARG A 181 -6.16 -11.54 -5.47
C ARG A 181 -5.67 -12.88 -6.02
N GLU A 182 -6.01 -13.95 -5.32
CA GLU A 182 -5.77 -15.34 -5.71
C GLU A 182 -6.88 -15.84 -6.65
N THR A 183 -6.50 -16.23 -7.87
CA THR A 183 -7.40 -16.84 -8.86
C THR A 183 -6.66 -17.95 -9.62
N GLY A 184 -7.22 -19.16 -9.66
CA GLY A 184 -6.62 -20.28 -10.39
C GLY A 184 -5.29 -20.78 -9.81
N GLY A 185 -5.08 -20.63 -8.50
CA GLY A 185 -3.82 -20.96 -7.84
C GLY A 185 -2.68 -19.99 -8.14
N ARG A 186 -3.01 -18.74 -8.55
CA ARG A 186 -2.04 -17.64 -8.71
C ARG A 186 -2.53 -16.34 -8.11
N THR A 187 -1.66 -15.64 -7.40
CA THR A 187 -1.92 -14.35 -6.76
C THR A 187 -1.41 -13.20 -7.63
N LYS A 188 -2.26 -12.18 -7.83
CA LYS A 188 -1.94 -10.92 -8.56
C LYS A 188 -2.58 -9.73 -7.84
N THR A 189 -1.88 -8.61 -7.73
CA THR A 189 -2.48 -7.40 -7.14
C THR A 189 -3.45 -6.73 -8.11
N VAL A 190 -4.68 -6.49 -7.65
CA VAL A 190 -5.68 -5.63 -8.30
C VAL A 190 -5.89 -4.36 -7.47
N VAL A 191 -6.46 -3.32 -8.09
CA VAL A 191 -6.89 -2.09 -7.43
C VAL A 191 -8.39 -1.92 -7.58
N LEU A 192 -9.05 -1.57 -6.48
CA LEU A 192 -10.45 -1.15 -6.43
C LEU A 192 -10.54 0.36 -6.30
N ASP A 193 -11.32 1.00 -7.16
CA ASP A 193 -11.72 2.39 -7.03
C ASP A 193 -13.00 2.50 -6.19
N LEU A 194 -12.84 2.67 -4.88
CA LEU A 194 -13.96 2.79 -3.95
C LEU A 194 -14.78 4.07 -4.20
N GLY A 195 -14.21 5.06 -4.90
CA GLY A 195 -14.91 6.27 -5.35
C GLY A 195 -15.78 6.05 -6.59
N ARG A 196 -15.73 4.87 -7.20
CA ARG A 196 -16.54 4.44 -8.36
C ARG A 196 -17.30 3.14 -8.10
N GLY A 197 -17.68 2.88 -6.85
CA GLY A 197 -18.41 1.66 -6.47
C GLY A 197 -17.57 0.38 -6.60
N GLY A 198 -16.25 0.48 -6.40
CA GLY A 198 -15.35 -0.68 -6.40
C GLY A 198 -14.85 -1.10 -7.78
N GLU A 199 -14.81 -0.21 -8.76
CA GLU A 199 -14.30 -0.50 -10.13
C GLU A 199 -12.90 -1.15 -10.03
N MET A 200 -12.78 -2.40 -10.51
CA MET A 200 -11.60 -3.24 -10.34
C MET A 200 -10.69 -3.18 -11.58
N SER A 201 -9.42 -2.84 -11.40
CA SER A 201 -8.40 -2.87 -12.45
C SER A 201 -7.14 -3.67 -12.05
N PRO A 202 -6.41 -4.29 -13.00
CA PRO A 202 -5.18 -5.04 -12.71
C PRO A 202 -3.98 -4.12 -12.48
N LEU A 203 -3.39 -4.18 -11.28
CA LEU A 203 -2.22 -3.39 -10.91
C LEU A 203 -0.90 -4.10 -11.26
N LEU A 204 -0.69 -5.31 -10.73
CA LEU A 204 0.62 -5.97 -10.75
C LEU A 204 0.55 -7.39 -11.32
N GLN A 205 1.23 -7.59 -12.45
CA GLN A 205 1.47 -8.90 -13.06
C GLN A 205 2.86 -8.89 -13.72
N ILE A 206 3.84 -9.52 -13.08
CA ILE A 206 5.24 -9.54 -13.53
C ILE A 206 5.49 -10.73 -14.48
N ALA A 207 4.92 -11.90 -14.18
CA ALA A 207 4.90 -13.05 -15.08
C ALA A 207 3.65 -13.90 -14.85
N ASP A 208 3.09 -14.51 -15.89
CA ASP A 208 1.82 -15.26 -15.81
C ASP A 208 1.86 -16.43 -14.81
N GLY A 209 3.03 -17.07 -14.65
CA GLY A 209 3.26 -18.19 -13.73
C GLY A 209 3.86 -17.83 -12.38
N SER A 210 3.94 -16.55 -12.01
CA SER A 210 4.43 -16.09 -10.70
C SER A 210 3.30 -15.74 -9.74
N ASP A 211 3.60 -15.57 -8.46
CA ASP A 211 2.71 -14.98 -7.47
C ASP A 211 3.21 -13.59 -7.08
N ASP A 212 2.48 -12.56 -7.50
CA ASP A 212 2.85 -11.16 -7.31
C ASP A 212 1.96 -10.51 -6.24
N ARG A 213 2.58 -10.00 -5.17
CA ARG A 213 1.92 -9.39 -4.00
C ARG A 213 2.45 -7.99 -3.71
N LEU A 214 1.59 -7.04 -3.35
CA LEU A 214 1.97 -5.68 -2.94
C LEU A 214 1.97 -5.57 -1.41
N LEU A 215 3.14 -5.32 -0.82
CA LEU A 215 3.32 -5.29 0.63
C LEU A 215 3.10 -3.90 1.25
N CYS A 216 3.64 -2.86 0.61
CA CYS A 216 3.50 -1.46 1.01
C CYS A 216 3.53 -0.55 -0.22
N ALA A 217 2.92 0.63 -0.10
CA ALA A 217 3.02 1.73 -1.05
C ALA A 217 3.22 3.05 -0.30
N ASP A 218 3.89 4.01 -0.94
CA ASP A 218 3.91 5.42 -0.53
C ASP A 218 3.35 6.28 -1.67
N PRO A 219 2.26 7.05 -1.45
CA PRO A 219 1.62 7.83 -2.50
C PRO A 219 2.41 9.09 -2.91
N ASP A 220 3.43 9.51 -2.14
CA ASP A 220 4.19 10.76 -2.39
C ASP A 220 5.32 10.56 -3.41
N SER A 221 6.10 9.51 -3.19
CA SER A 221 7.16 9.07 -4.08
C SER A 221 6.67 8.13 -5.18
N GLY A 222 5.49 7.54 -4.99
CA GLY A 222 5.01 6.41 -5.79
C GLY A 222 5.77 5.10 -5.54
N LEU A 223 6.60 5.00 -4.50
CA LEU A 223 7.35 3.78 -4.18
C LEU A 223 6.40 2.62 -3.84
N LEU A 224 6.61 1.48 -4.50
CA LEU A 224 5.90 0.22 -4.25
C LEU A 224 6.88 -0.84 -3.77
N LEU A 225 6.56 -1.54 -2.68
CA LEU A 225 7.33 -2.69 -2.16
C LEU A 225 6.57 -3.98 -2.47
N ILE A 226 7.23 -4.90 -3.18
CA ILE A 226 6.59 -6.03 -3.87
C ILE A 226 7.23 -7.34 -3.41
N ARG A 227 6.43 -8.38 -3.19
CA ARG A 227 6.91 -9.77 -3.07
C ARG A 227 6.53 -10.54 -4.32
N SER A 228 7.50 -11.18 -4.97
CA SER A 228 7.27 -11.99 -6.16
C SER A 228 8.36 -13.04 -6.36
N ASP A 229 7.99 -14.21 -6.88
CA ASP A 229 8.90 -15.25 -7.35
C ASP A 229 9.20 -15.17 -8.86
N ALA A 230 8.64 -14.19 -9.59
CA ALA A 230 8.92 -14.00 -11.02
C ALA A 230 10.41 -13.99 -11.41
N PRO A 231 11.36 -13.45 -10.61
CA PRO A 231 12.80 -13.51 -10.93
C PRO A 231 13.47 -14.86 -10.61
N SER A 232 12.79 -15.75 -9.88
CA SER A 232 13.30 -17.05 -9.41
C SER A 232 12.12 -17.94 -9.01
N PRO A 233 11.43 -18.61 -9.95
CA PRO A 233 10.16 -19.30 -9.67
C PRO A 233 10.23 -20.26 -8.47
N GLY A 234 9.23 -20.19 -7.58
CA GLY A 234 9.21 -20.87 -6.29
C GLY A 234 10.05 -20.24 -5.18
N GLN A 235 10.85 -19.20 -5.47
CA GLN A 235 11.62 -18.44 -4.47
C GLN A 235 11.13 -16.99 -4.41
N GLN A 236 10.23 -16.71 -3.46
CA GLN A 236 9.70 -15.38 -3.21
C GLN A 236 10.82 -14.39 -2.85
N ARG A 237 10.93 -13.30 -3.63
CA ARG A 237 11.90 -12.21 -3.41
C ARG A 237 11.19 -10.91 -3.08
N LEU A 238 11.80 -10.10 -2.22
CA LEU A 238 11.41 -8.72 -2.00
C LEU A 238 12.03 -7.84 -3.10
N GLY A 239 11.21 -6.99 -3.71
CA GLY A 239 11.58 -6.04 -4.75
C GLY A 239 10.83 -4.73 -4.63
N TRP A 240 11.10 -3.81 -5.55
CA TRP A 240 10.45 -2.49 -5.57
C TRP A 240 10.19 -1.98 -6.99
N GLY A 241 9.18 -1.13 -7.11
CA GLY A 241 8.82 -0.43 -8.34
C GLY A 241 8.30 0.98 -8.05
N VAL A 242 7.88 1.67 -9.10
CA VAL A 242 7.28 3.01 -9.01
C VAL A 242 5.92 2.99 -9.68
N LEU A 243 4.90 3.45 -8.96
CA LEU A 243 3.50 3.45 -9.37
C LEU A 243 3.30 4.21 -10.69
N GLY A 244 2.66 3.57 -11.67
CA GLY A 244 2.44 4.13 -13.01
C GLY A 244 3.69 4.18 -13.92
N SER A 245 4.86 3.74 -13.45
CA SER A 245 6.08 3.69 -14.26
C SER A 245 6.06 2.55 -15.28
N THR A 246 6.74 2.73 -16.41
CA THR A 246 6.95 1.67 -17.41
C THR A 246 8.24 0.86 -17.17
N LEU A 247 9.03 1.23 -16.16
CA LEU A 247 10.26 0.50 -15.79
C LEU A 247 9.93 -0.82 -15.08
N PRO A 248 10.69 -1.90 -15.31
CA PRO A 248 10.46 -3.19 -14.67
C PRO A 248 10.90 -3.17 -13.20
N VAL A 249 10.15 -3.90 -12.36
CA VAL A 249 10.38 -4.09 -10.92
C VAL A 249 11.83 -4.54 -10.66
N ARG A 250 12.45 -3.90 -9.67
CA ARG A 250 13.83 -4.16 -9.25
C ARG A 250 13.82 -5.18 -8.10
N PHE A 251 14.70 -6.17 -8.14
CA PHE A 251 14.91 -7.13 -7.05
C PHE A 251 16.36 -7.07 -6.57
N PRO A 252 16.70 -6.18 -5.62
CA PRO A 252 18.05 -6.03 -5.10
C PRO A 252 18.45 -7.24 -4.25
N GLU A 253 19.61 -7.85 -4.52
CA GLU A 253 20.09 -9.02 -3.76
C GLU A 253 20.35 -8.68 -2.26
N CYS A 254 20.57 -7.41 -1.91
CA CYS A 254 20.67 -6.96 -0.52
C CYS A 254 19.35 -7.07 0.29
N LEU A 255 18.19 -7.21 -0.38
CA LEU A 255 16.91 -7.53 0.28
C LEU A 255 16.67 -9.04 0.42
N ARG A 256 17.57 -9.88 -0.12
CA ARG A 256 17.54 -11.34 0.02
C ARG A 256 18.35 -11.74 1.26
N LEU A 257 17.72 -11.64 2.42
CA LEU A 257 18.31 -12.09 3.68
C LEU A 257 18.26 -13.63 3.74
N PRO A 258 19.39 -14.35 3.85
CA PRO A 258 19.38 -15.81 3.99
C PRO A 258 18.66 -16.22 5.27
N GLU A 259 17.88 -17.31 5.21
CA GLU A 259 17.16 -17.91 6.36
C GLU A 259 16.19 -16.96 7.11
N CYS A 260 15.88 -15.80 6.53
CA CYS A 260 15.08 -14.75 7.17
C CYS A 260 14.00 -14.19 6.23
N VAL A 261 12.85 -13.80 6.79
CA VAL A 261 11.76 -13.16 6.05
C VAL A 261 11.82 -11.65 6.28
N ALA A 262 12.04 -10.89 5.20
CA ALA A 262 11.96 -9.42 5.21
C ALA A 262 10.54 -8.96 4.83
N THR A 263 9.86 -8.28 5.73
CA THR A 263 8.50 -7.75 5.56
C THR A 263 8.50 -6.24 5.85
N PRO A 264 8.27 -5.37 4.85
CA PRO A 264 8.15 -3.93 5.09
C PRO A 264 6.90 -3.62 5.92
N PHE A 265 6.99 -2.61 6.78
CA PHE A 265 5.86 -2.13 7.59
C PHE A 265 5.67 -0.62 7.56
N ALA A 266 6.67 0.16 7.17
CA ALA A 266 6.56 1.60 6.99
C ALA A 266 7.52 2.13 5.92
N ILE A 267 7.10 3.19 5.21
CA ILE A 267 7.92 3.95 4.25
C ILE A 267 7.97 5.42 4.72
N GLN A 268 9.09 6.11 4.49
CA GLN A 268 9.25 7.54 4.79
C GLN A 268 8.42 8.38 3.80
N PRO A 269 7.41 9.12 4.26
CA PRO A 269 6.55 9.95 3.41
C PRO A 269 7.26 11.24 2.96
N GLY A 270 6.61 12.02 2.11
CA GLY A 270 7.04 13.34 1.67
C GLY A 270 8.27 13.36 0.76
N GLN A 271 8.76 12.21 0.30
CA GLN A 271 9.86 12.14 -0.68
C GLN A 271 9.28 12.29 -2.10
N VAL A 272 8.68 13.46 -2.34
CA VAL A 272 7.82 13.73 -3.51
C VAL A 272 8.56 13.45 -4.82
N LEU A 273 8.06 12.45 -5.56
CA LEU A 273 8.66 11.95 -6.80
C LEU A 273 10.12 11.47 -6.70
N THR A 274 10.64 11.18 -5.50
CA THR A 274 12.00 10.67 -5.26
C THR A 274 12.01 9.31 -4.52
N PRO A 275 11.40 8.25 -5.08
CA PRO A 275 11.26 6.94 -4.42
C PRO A 275 12.60 6.30 -4.02
N GLU A 276 13.69 6.60 -4.74
CA GLU A 276 15.04 6.15 -4.38
C GLU A 276 15.53 6.70 -3.02
N GLN A 277 14.96 7.82 -2.57
CA GLN A 277 15.30 8.50 -1.31
C GLN A 277 14.45 8.04 -0.12
N CYS A 278 13.33 7.36 -0.32
CA CYS A 278 12.52 6.83 0.79
C CYS A 278 13.31 5.85 1.66
N ALA A 279 13.32 6.09 2.98
CA ALA A 279 13.63 5.02 3.93
C ALA A 279 12.44 4.07 4.03
N VAL A 280 12.73 2.77 4.11
CA VAL A 280 11.76 1.70 4.34
C VAL A 280 12.18 0.98 5.61
N ALA A 281 11.23 0.78 6.52
CA ALA A 281 11.42 -0.05 7.70
C ALA A 281 10.90 -1.46 7.42
N LEU A 282 11.75 -2.44 7.69
CA LEU A 282 11.53 -3.87 7.49
C LEU A 282 11.48 -4.55 8.85
N ARG A 283 10.48 -5.41 9.08
CA ARG A 283 10.58 -6.47 10.07
C ARG A 283 11.40 -7.60 9.43
N CYS A 284 12.50 -7.96 10.07
CA CYS A 284 13.32 -9.10 9.71
C CYS A 284 13.00 -10.21 10.71
N ASP A 285 12.37 -11.29 10.26
CA ASP A 285 12.05 -12.47 11.08
C ASP A 285 13.06 -13.58 10.75
N GLY A 286 13.71 -14.18 11.75
CA GLY A 286 14.69 -15.26 11.56
C GLY A 286 14.85 -16.16 12.78
N ALA A 287 15.79 -17.12 12.71
CA ALA A 287 15.95 -18.18 13.72
C ALA A 287 16.21 -17.71 15.16
N PHE A 288 16.65 -16.46 15.35
CA PHE A 288 16.93 -15.84 16.65
C PHE A 288 15.89 -14.78 17.06
N GLY A 289 14.72 -14.76 16.40
CA GLY A 289 13.62 -13.82 16.65
C GLY A 289 13.49 -12.74 15.58
N SER A 290 12.78 -11.65 15.92
CA SER A 290 12.46 -10.55 15.01
C SER A 290 13.24 -9.27 15.36
N TRP A 291 13.74 -8.57 14.35
CA TRP A 291 14.41 -7.27 14.51
C TRP A 291 14.05 -6.29 13.38
N VAL A 292 14.64 -5.08 13.42
CA VAL A 292 14.35 -4.02 12.46
C VAL A 292 15.47 -3.92 11.41
N GLY A 293 15.12 -3.93 10.14
CA GLY A 293 15.96 -3.48 9.04
C GLY A 293 15.54 -2.09 8.56
N VAL A 294 16.49 -1.24 8.19
CA VAL A 294 16.26 0.02 7.48
C VAL A 294 16.96 -0.04 6.13
N TRP A 295 16.28 0.38 5.06
CA TRP A 295 16.79 0.32 3.69
C TRP A 295 16.33 1.54 2.89
N ARG A 296 17.14 2.00 1.93
CA ARG A 296 16.71 2.90 0.84
C ARG A 296 17.04 2.27 -0.50
N PRO A 297 16.24 2.49 -1.56
CA PRO A 297 16.57 1.97 -2.88
C PRO A 297 17.88 2.51 -3.45
N ALA A 298 18.26 3.76 -3.11
CA ALA A 298 19.56 4.34 -3.45
C ALA A 298 20.75 3.68 -2.70
N GLU A 299 20.59 3.40 -1.40
CA GLU A 299 21.71 2.93 -0.54
C GLU A 299 22.12 1.48 -0.85
N ARG A 300 21.19 0.65 -1.38
CA ARG A 300 21.45 -0.75 -1.78
C ARG A 300 22.07 -1.65 -0.69
N VAL A 301 21.91 -1.30 0.58
CA VAL A 301 22.30 -2.08 1.76
C VAL A 301 21.17 -2.03 2.78
N VAL A 302 20.96 -3.10 3.54
CA VAL A 302 20.06 -3.10 4.70
C VAL A 302 20.88 -2.81 5.94
N ARG A 303 20.53 -1.74 6.66
CA ARG A 303 21.08 -1.42 7.97
C ARG A 303 20.21 -2.11 9.03
N HIS A 304 20.74 -3.14 9.68
CA HIS A 304 20.04 -3.81 10.77
C HIS A 304 20.18 -3.02 12.08
N LEU A 305 19.09 -2.99 12.84
CA LEU A 305 18.95 -2.35 14.14
C LEU A 305 18.37 -3.37 15.14
N PRO A 306 18.80 -3.38 16.41
CA PRO A 306 18.11 -4.13 17.44
C PRO A 306 16.69 -3.58 17.61
N ALA A 307 15.70 -4.46 17.76
CA ALA A 307 14.38 -4.03 18.20
C ALA A 307 14.45 -3.53 19.67
N PRO A 308 13.68 -2.50 20.05
CA PRO A 308 13.55 -2.12 21.45
C PRO A 308 12.88 -3.23 22.25
N GLU A 309 13.18 -3.32 23.55
CA GLU A 309 12.52 -4.28 24.45
C GLU A 309 11.00 -4.03 24.43
N GLY A 310 10.21 -5.09 24.27
CA GLY A 310 8.75 -4.99 24.17
C GLY A 310 8.23 -4.34 22.88
N TRP A 311 9.03 -4.27 21.80
CA TRP A 311 8.58 -3.77 20.50
C TRP A 311 7.28 -4.45 20.06
N LEU A 312 6.27 -3.65 19.72
CA LEU A 312 5.03 -4.14 19.13
C LEU A 312 5.35 -4.58 17.71
N THR A 313 5.70 -5.86 17.58
CA THR A 313 6.57 -6.35 16.50
C THR A 313 5.92 -6.25 15.13
N GLY A 314 6.57 -5.52 14.22
CA GLY A 314 6.04 -5.14 12.91
C GLY A 314 5.18 -3.86 12.90
N ALA A 315 5.03 -3.15 14.03
CA ALA A 315 4.40 -1.83 14.09
C ALA A 315 5.46 -0.72 14.13
N GLY A 316 5.15 0.41 13.49
CA GLY A 316 5.92 1.65 13.54
C GLY A 316 5.60 2.57 12.37
N THR A 317 6.06 3.82 12.44
CA THR A 317 5.83 4.85 11.40
C THR A 317 7.11 5.65 11.15
N TRP A 318 7.23 6.24 9.97
CA TRP A 318 8.26 7.26 9.69
C TRP A 318 7.63 8.65 9.73
N THR A 319 8.37 9.64 10.24
CA THR A 319 8.07 11.04 9.93
C THR A 319 8.71 11.45 8.59
N GLU A 320 8.25 12.54 8.00
CA GLU A 320 8.81 13.15 6.78
C GLU A 320 10.32 13.45 6.93
N GLU A 321 10.74 13.87 8.13
CA GLU A 321 12.13 14.13 8.54
C GLU A 321 12.97 12.84 8.64
N GLY A 322 12.39 11.66 8.40
CA GLY A 322 13.09 10.38 8.44
C GLY A 322 13.45 9.95 9.87
N VAL A 323 12.57 10.23 10.84
CA VAL A 323 12.61 9.62 12.17
C VAL A 323 11.69 8.40 12.18
N LEU A 324 12.24 7.21 12.41
CA LEU A 324 11.48 5.98 12.60
C LEU A 324 10.99 5.93 14.05
N ARG A 325 9.67 5.81 14.22
CA ARG A 325 8.96 5.65 15.50
C ARG A 325 8.55 4.18 15.65
N LEU A 326 9.03 3.53 16.71
CA LEU A 326 8.74 2.13 17.04
C LEU A 326 7.97 2.07 18.37
N PRO A 327 6.65 1.80 18.38
CA PRO A 327 5.89 1.65 19.61
C PRO A 327 6.31 0.37 20.35
N TYR A 328 6.44 0.45 21.67
CA TYR A 328 6.86 -0.67 22.53
C TYR A 328 6.13 -0.62 23.89
N ALA A 329 5.99 -1.78 24.53
CA ALA A 329 5.42 -1.92 25.87
C ALA A 329 6.26 -2.89 26.72
N THR A 330 6.75 -2.44 27.87
CA THR A 330 7.38 -3.28 28.91
C THR A 330 6.61 -3.15 30.23
N ALA A 331 6.98 -3.96 31.23
CA ALA A 331 6.40 -3.85 32.57
C ALA A 331 6.70 -2.51 33.27
N ALA A 332 7.75 -1.79 32.85
CA ALA A 332 8.11 -0.47 33.37
C ALA A 332 7.57 0.68 32.52
N VAL A 333 7.41 0.48 31.20
CA VAL A 333 6.91 1.48 30.25
C VAL A 333 5.73 0.86 29.47
N PRO A 334 4.49 0.98 29.97
CA PRO A 334 3.33 0.29 29.37
C PRO A 334 2.93 0.85 28.00
N CYS A 335 3.30 2.11 27.72
CA CYS A 335 3.21 2.75 26.42
C CYS A 335 4.48 3.58 26.19
N GLY A 336 5.21 3.28 25.13
CA GLY A 336 6.45 3.96 24.78
C GLY A 336 6.67 4.01 23.26
N VAL A 337 7.43 5.00 22.80
CA VAL A 337 7.85 5.12 21.39
C VAL A 337 9.36 5.32 21.34
N ALA A 338 10.08 4.29 20.90
CA ALA A 338 11.49 4.41 20.59
C ALA A 338 11.64 5.17 19.27
N ARG A 339 12.64 6.06 19.19
CA ARG A 339 12.86 6.93 18.03
C ARG A 339 14.26 6.68 17.48
N TRP A 340 14.38 6.48 16.16
CA TRP A 340 15.65 6.28 15.47
C TRP A 340 15.77 7.23 14.27
N THR A 341 16.95 7.81 14.09
CA THR A 341 17.28 8.70 12.97
C THR A 341 18.54 8.20 12.28
N ALA A 342 18.60 8.31 10.95
CA ALA A 342 19.77 7.88 10.18
C ALA A 342 21.03 8.70 10.54
N PRO A 343 22.13 8.05 11.01
CA PRO A 343 23.38 8.76 11.29
C PRO A 343 23.91 9.47 10.04
N GLY A 344 24.21 10.75 10.16
CA GLY A 344 24.63 11.61 9.04
C GLY A 344 23.53 12.52 8.48
N ARG A 345 22.25 12.33 8.84
CA ARG A 345 21.20 13.34 8.62
C ARG A 345 21.23 14.35 9.78
N GLU A 346 22.24 15.21 9.78
CA GLU A 346 22.21 16.43 10.60
C GLU A 346 20.98 17.25 10.19
N PRO A 347 20.15 17.74 11.13
CA PRO A 347 18.95 18.50 10.77
C PRO A 347 19.38 19.82 10.14
N ASP A 348 18.86 20.11 8.93
CA ASP A 348 19.13 21.37 8.25
C ASP A 348 18.72 22.55 9.16
N PRO A 349 19.68 23.39 9.63
CA PRO A 349 19.37 24.50 10.53
C PRO A 349 18.51 25.57 9.87
N GLY A 350 18.32 25.53 8.54
CA GLY A 350 17.33 26.35 7.84
C GLY A 350 15.87 25.96 8.10
N ARG A 351 15.55 24.70 8.44
CA ARG A 351 14.16 24.24 8.66
C ARG A 351 13.66 24.51 10.08
N HIS A 352 13.70 25.77 10.49
CA HIS A 352 12.91 26.22 11.64
C HIS A 352 11.42 25.86 11.40
N PRO A 353 10.71 25.30 12.40
CA PRO A 353 9.25 25.30 12.36
C PRO A 353 8.79 26.76 12.31
N ALA A 354 7.90 27.08 11.37
CA ALA A 354 7.33 28.42 11.30
C ALA A 354 6.68 28.74 12.65
N PRO A 355 6.94 29.91 13.26
CA PRO A 355 6.29 30.28 14.51
C PRO A 355 4.76 30.27 14.30
N PRO A 356 3.97 29.91 15.34
CA PRO A 356 2.52 29.95 15.25
C PRO A 356 2.07 31.29 14.69
N ARG A 357 1.37 31.28 13.56
CA ARG A 357 0.78 32.50 13.01
C ARG A 357 -0.36 32.88 13.95
N ASP A 358 -0.13 33.89 14.79
CA ASP A 358 -1.20 34.51 15.57
C ASP A 358 -2.40 34.80 14.67
N PRO A 359 -3.62 34.42 15.06
CA PRO A 359 -4.80 34.61 14.24
C PRO A 359 -5.02 36.12 14.05
N ALA A 360 -4.84 36.59 12.81
CA ALA A 360 -5.01 37.99 12.47
C ALA A 360 -6.39 38.49 12.94
N PRO A 361 -6.47 39.66 13.61
CA PRO A 361 -7.71 40.10 14.25
C PRO A 361 -8.81 40.26 13.20
N ALA A 362 -9.92 39.54 13.39
CA ALA A 362 -11.00 39.47 12.42
C ALA A 362 -11.61 40.86 12.16
N SER A 363 -11.35 41.41 10.98
CA SER A 363 -11.98 42.64 10.47
C SER A 363 -13.50 42.49 10.50
N ARG A 364 -14.16 43.29 11.34
CA ARG A 364 -15.60 43.18 11.62
C ARG A 364 -16.42 43.78 10.48
N THR A 365 -16.62 43.02 9.41
CA THR A 365 -17.57 43.39 8.34
C THR A 365 -18.97 43.49 8.94
N ALA A 366 -19.55 44.70 8.92
CA ALA A 366 -20.88 44.94 9.49
C ALA A 366 -21.99 44.22 8.69
N PRO A 367 -23.07 43.76 9.34
CA PRO A 367 -24.15 43.05 8.67
C PRO A 367 -24.98 44.00 7.79
N ALA A 368 -25.22 43.60 6.53
CA ALA A 368 -26.14 44.29 5.64
C ALA A 368 -27.61 44.15 6.12
N PRO A 369 -28.47 45.17 5.93
CA PRO A 369 -29.85 45.15 6.41
C PRO A 369 -30.72 44.13 5.64
N ARG A 370 -31.62 43.44 6.37
CA ARG A 370 -32.58 42.49 5.79
C ARG A 370 -33.63 43.21 4.94
N ARG A 371 -33.91 42.69 3.74
CA ARG A 371 -35.08 43.09 2.93
C ARG A 371 -36.25 42.16 3.23
N ALA A 372 -37.45 42.72 3.41
CA ALA A 372 -38.65 41.95 3.74
C ALA A 372 -39.19 41.13 2.54
N PRO A 373 -39.84 39.97 2.78
CA PRO A 373 -40.49 39.19 1.72
C PRO A 373 -41.82 39.82 1.26
N ALA A 374 -42.15 39.66 -0.02
CA ALA A 374 -43.46 39.98 -0.58
C ALA A 374 -44.38 38.74 -0.58
N PRO A 375 -45.71 38.90 -0.44
CA PRO A 375 -46.62 37.77 -0.24
C PRO A 375 -47.13 37.12 -1.54
N GLY A 376 -47.07 35.79 -1.56
CA GLY A 376 -48.10 34.86 -2.06
C GLY A 376 -48.74 35.05 -3.45
N THR A 377 -48.40 34.14 -4.36
CA THR A 377 -49.28 33.73 -5.49
C THR A 377 -49.40 32.20 -5.47
N ALA A 378 -50.61 31.66 -5.67
CA ALA A 378 -50.89 30.21 -5.59
C ALA A 378 -50.53 29.46 -6.89
N PRO A 379 -50.18 28.15 -6.82
CA PRO A 379 -49.96 27.32 -7.99
C PRO A 379 -51.29 26.88 -8.66
N ALA A 380 -51.31 26.86 -9.99
CA ALA A 380 -52.40 26.27 -10.77
C ALA A 380 -52.16 24.75 -11.03
N PRO A 381 -53.21 23.92 -11.16
CA PRO A 381 -53.06 22.48 -11.23
C PRO A 381 -52.95 21.93 -12.67
N GLY A 382 -52.20 20.83 -12.81
CA GLY A 382 -52.50 19.75 -13.76
C GLY A 382 -51.85 19.83 -15.16
N THR A 383 -51.00 18.86 -15.45
CA THR A 383 -50.85 18.30 -16.81
C THR A 383 -50.43 16.84 -16.70
N THR A 384 -50.92 15.98 -17.59
CA THR A 384 -50.78 14.52 -17.50
C THR A 384 -49.47 13.99 -18.11
N PRO A 385 -48.97 12.82 -17.68
CA PRO A 385 -47.79 12.19 -18.27
C PRO A 385 -48.11 11.60 -19.66
N VAL A 386 -47.13 11.66 -20.57
CA VAL A 386 -47.18 11.01 -21.89
C VAL A 386 -46.24 9.80 -21.90
N PRO A 387 -46.74 8.56 -22.07
CA PRO A 387 -45.90 7.38 -22.20
C PRO A 387 -45.56 7.08 -23.66
N GLY A 388 -44.34 6.58 -23.92
CA GLY A 388 -44.01 5.88 -25.17
C GLY A 388 -42.71 6.30 -25.85
N VAL A 389 -41.62 5.57 -25.56
CA VAL A 389 -40.51 5.36 -26.50
C VAL A 389 -40.19 3.87 -26.50
N THR A 390 -40.28 3.22 -27.65
CA THR A 390 -39.94 1.81 -27.84
C THR A 390 -38.45 1.62 -28.10
N PRO A 391 -37.84 0.50 -27.65
CA PRO A 391 -36.44 0.21 -27.94
C PRO A 391 -36.24 -0.23 -29.40
N VAL A 392 -35.13 0.19 -30.01
CA VAL A 392 -34.70 -0.25 -31.35
C VAL A 392 -33.63 -1.35 -31.21
N PRO A 393 -33.89 -2.59 -31.65
CA PRO A 393 -32.89 -3.66 -31.65
C PRO A 393 -32.14 -3.74 -32.99
N GLY A 394 -30.82 -4.00 -32.94
CA GLY A 394 -30.10 -4.54 -34.11
C GLY A 394 -28.71 -3.97 -34.38
N VAL A 395 -27.68 -4.53 -33.72
CA VAL A 395 -26.32 -4.63 -34.28
C VAL A 395 -25.79 -6.02 -33.99
N THR A 396 -25.48 -6.81 -35.02
CA THR A 396 -24.84 -8.12 -34.89
C THR A 396 -23.31 -7.96 -34.87
N PRO A 397 -22.59 -8.58 -33.90
CA PRO A 397 -21.13 -8.58 -33.90
C PRO A 397 -20.57 -9.56 -34.94
N VAL A 398 -19.56 -9.13 -35.70
CA VAL A 398 -18.82 -9.99 -36.64
C VAL A 398 -17.68 -10.70 -35.90
N PRO A 399 -17.55 -12.04 -35.98
CA PRO A 399 -16.47 -12.77 -35.33
C PRO A 399 -15.22 -12.86 -36.22
N GLY A 400 -14.02 -12.75 -35.61
CA GLY A 400 -12.80 -13.33 -36.20
C GLY A 400 -11.52 -12.48 -36.14
N VAL A 401 -10.80 -12.55 -35.01
CA VAL A 401 -9.33 -12.40 -35.00
C VAL A 401 -8.73 -13.46 -34.09
N THR A 402 -7.89 -14.34 -34.64
CA THR A 402 -7.08 -15.30 -33.86
C THR A 402 -5.63 -14.81 -33.78
N PRO A 403 -5.02 -14.67 -32.59
CA PRO A 403 -3.60 -14.42 -32.47
C PRO A 403 -2.80 -15.73 -32.61
N VAL A 404 -1.93 -15.79 -33.61
CA VAL A 404 -1.01 -16.92 -33.82
C VAL A 404 0.11 -16.89 -32.78
N ARG A 405 0.44 -18.05 -32.18
CA ARG A 405 1.58 -18.19 -31.27
C ARG A 405 2.90 -17.83 -31.95
N ARG A 406 3.64 -16.86 -31.39
CA ARG A 406 5.10 -16.75 -31.56
C ARG A 406 5.77 -16.45 -30.23
N THR A 407 6.74 -17.27 -29.87
CA THR A 407 7.58 -17.11 -28.68
C THR A 407 8.40 -15.83 -28.79
N ALA A 408 8.33 -14.97 -27.78
CA ALA A 408 9.12 -13.74 -27.68
C ALA A 408 9.70 -13.61 -26.26
N VAL A 409 10.85 -12.95 -26.13
CA VAL A 409 11.54 -12.77 -24.85
C VAL A 409 10.75 -11.81 -23.96
N VAL A 410 10.44 -12.24 -22.74
CA VAL A 410 9.60 -11.47 -21.80
C VAL A 410 10.41 -10.35 -21.15
N LEU A 411 10.20 -9.12 -21.62
CA LEU A 411 10.45 -7.90 -20.86
C LEU A 411 9.10 -7.36 -20.39
N ALA A 412 8.68 -7.80 -19.19
CA ALA A 412 7.35 -7.49 -18.66
C ALA A 412 7.22 -6.00 -18.28
N ARG A 413 6.15 -5.36 -18.77
CA ARG A 413 5.60 -4.14 -18.16
C ARG A 413 4.81 -4.56 -16.93
N ALA A 414 5.22 -4.13 -15.75
CA ALA A 414 4.62 -4.59 -14.50
C ALA A 414 3.21 -4.03 -14.22
N PHE A 415 2.86 -2.90 -14.86
CA PHE A 415 1.60 -2.17 -14.67
C PHE A 415 0.85 -2.00 -16.00
N THR A 416 -0.49 -1.97 -15.95
CA THR A 416 -1.32 -1.81 -17.15
C THR A 416 -1.53 -0.33 -17.53
N PRO A 417 -1.71 0.02 -18.82
CA PRO A 417 -1.89 1.41 -19.25
C PRO A 417 -3.17 2.07 -18.73
N GLU A 418 -4.20 1.26 -18.46
CA GLU A 418 -5.54 1.67 -18.05
C GLU A 418 -5.58 2.08 -16.58
N THR A 419 -5.03 1.24 -15.68
CA THR A 419 -4.82 1.60 -14.27
C THR A 419 -3.94 2.86 -14.14
N ALA A 420 -2.94 3.03 -15.00
CA ALA A 420 -2.13 4.26 -15.03
C ALA A 420 -2.93 5.52 -15.44
N ALA A 421 -4.04 5.40 -16.16
CA ALA A 421 -4.93 6.53 -16.44
C ALA A 421 -5.80 6.89 -15.22
N VAL A 422 -6.44 5.89 -14.59
CA VAL A 422 -7.23 6.08 -13.36
C VAL A 422 -6.38 6.71 -12.25
N LEU A 423 -5.14 6.24 -12.09
CA LEU A 423 -4.16 6.78 -11.14
C LEU A 423 -3.80 8.25 -11.41
N ARG A 424 -3.58 8.66 -12.67
CA ARG A 424 -3.29 10.07 -13.00
C ARG A 424 -4.45 10.98 -12.63
N THR A 425 -5.70 10.59 -12.93
CA THR A 425 -6.89 11.35 -12.54
C THR A 425 -7.08 11.38 -11.01
N ALA A 426 -6.80 10.28 -10.30
CA ALA A 426 -6.86 10.24 -8.84
C ALA A 426 -5.79 11.13 -8.16
N ALA A 427 -4.60 11.25 -8.76
CA ALA A 427 -3.51 12.08 -8.28
C ALA A 427 -3.60 13.56 -8.70
N GLY A 428 -4.65 13.98 -9.42
CA GLY A 428 -4.79 15.35 -9.92
C GLY A 428 -3.82 15.72 -11.05
N LEU A 429 -3.20 14.74 -11.71
CA LEU A 429 -2.18 14.93 -12.74
C LEU A 429 -2.81 15.04 -14.14
N GLU A 430 -3.57 16.12 -14.37
CA GLU A 430 -4.09 16.46 -15.70
C GLU A 430 -3.02 17.12 -16.59
N THR A 431 -2.40 16.34 -17.47
CA THR A 431 -1.70 16.89 -18.63
C THR A 431 -2.70 17.29 -19.70
N ALA A 432 -2.81 18.60 -19.98
CA ALA A 432 -3.65 19.11 -21.07
C ALA A 432 -3.30 18.45 -22.42
N ALA A 433 -4.32 18.01 -23.16
CA ALA A 433 -4.14 17.31 -24.42
C ALA A 433 -3.74 18.27 -25.55
N GLY A 434 -2.62 17.96 -26.23
CA GLY A 434 -2.25 18.53 -27.52
C GLY A 434 -2.19 17.42 -28.57
N GLU A 435 -2.80 17.64 -29.74
CA GLU A 435 -2.86 16.66 -30.82
C GLU A 435 -1.51 16.45 -31.54
N PRO A 436 -1.30 15.28 -32.18
CA PRO A 436 0.01 14.87 -32.69
C PRO A 436 0.33 15.45 -34.09
N ALA A 437 1.53 16.00 -34.25
CA ALA A 437 2.06 16.40 -35.55
C ALA A 437 2.86 15.27 -36.21
N THR A 438 2.33 14.68 -37.28
CA THR A 438 3.02 13.63 -38.08
C THR A 438 3.58 14.20 -39.39
N ALA A 439 4.91 14.32 -39.49
CA ALA A 439 5.66 14.49 -40.74
C ALA A 439 7.03 13.81 -40.57
N ALA A 440 7.29 12.68 -41.23
CA ALA A 440 7.77 12.58 -42.61
C ALA A 440 9.30 12.77 -42.72
N LEU A 441 10.03 11.67 -42.53
CA LEU A 441 11.44 11.52 -42.92
C LEU A 441 11.50 10.97 -44.35
N ASP A 442 12.10 11.70 -45.29
CA ASP A 442 12.64 11.12 -46.52
C ASP A 442 13.89 11.87 -47.01
N ARG A 443 14.58 11.30 -47.99
CA ARG A 443 15.96 11.59 -48.38
C ARG A 443 16.14 12.91 -49.15
N ALA A 444 17.29 13.54 -48.91
CA ALA A 444 18.18 13.97 -49.99
C ALA A 444 19.65 13.88 -49.53
N ALA A 445 20.58 13.70 -50.47
CA ALA A 445 22.02 13.72 -50.22
C ALA A 445 22.72 14.48 -51.35
N ALA A 446 23.90 15.06 -51.09
CA ALA A 446 25.09 15.10 -51.97
C ALA A 446 26.08 16.23 -51.61
N SER A 447 27.28 16.10 -52.18
CA SER A 447 28.23 17.18 -52.53
C SER A 447 29.08 17.83 -51.41
N ALA A 448 30.35 17.41 -51.37
CA ALA A 448 31.48 18.16 -50.83
C ALA A 448 32.57 18.33 -51.93
N PRO A 449 33.46 19.35 -51.88
CA PRO A 449 34.53 19.53 -52.86
C PRO A 449 35.95 19.10 -52.41
N VAL A 450 36.59 18.30 -53.27
CA VAL A 450 37.98 17.79 -53.34
C VAL A 450 38.96 18.92 -53.74
N THR A 451 40.21 19.10 -53.28
CA THR A 451 41.11 18.54 -52.21
C THR A 451 42.04 19.71 -51.73
N ALA A 452 43.33 19.70 -51.33
CA ALA A 452 44.50 18.79 -51.27
C ALA A 452 45.57 19.39 -50.30
N GLY A 453 46.71 18.76 -49.93
CA GLY A 453 47.22 17.41 -50.18
C GLY A 453 48.70 17.24 -49.72
N ALA A 454 49.28 16.05 -49.99
CA ALA A 454 50.70 15.64 -49.85
C ALA A 454 51.28 15.39 -48.41
N PRO A 455 52.29 14.49 -48.25
CA PRO A 455 52.49 13.73 -46.99
C PRO A 455 53.98 13.73 -46.47
N PRO A 456 54.63 12.62 -46.03
CA PRO A 456 54.80 12.31 -44.60
C PRO A 456 56.26 12.08 -44.14
N GLN A 457 56.53 12.13 -42.83
CA GLN A 457 57.76 11.56 -42.23
C GLN A 457 57.54 10.92 -40.84
N GLN A 458 58.23 9.78 -40.64
CA GLN A 458 58.57 9.08 -39.40
C GLN A 458 60.07 8.68 -39.56
N PRO A 459 60.89 8.55 -38.49
CA PRO A 459 60.67 7.54 -37.44
C PRO A 459 61.09 7.90 -35.98
N GLU A 460 60.60 7.06 -35.05
CA GLU A 460 61.18 6.46 -33.81
C GLU A 460 62.55 6.87 -33.18
N PRO A 461 62.90 6.43 -31.93
CA PRO A 461 62.13 5.70 -30.87
C PRO A 461 62.35 6.20 -29.40
N ASP A 462 62.05 5.32 -28.41
CA ASP A 462 62.45 5.30 -26.97
C ASP A 462 61.65 6.20 -25.98
N ARG A 463 61.30 5.77 -24.74
CA ARG A 463 61.47 4.48 -24.02
C ARG A 463 60.43 4.28 -22.88
N GLY A 464 59.91 3.06 -22.69
CA GLY A 464 59.14 2.59 -21.49
C GLY A 464 57.68 3.05 -21.40
N GLU A 465 56.76 2.39 -20.68
CA GLU A 465 56.78 1.08 -19.99
C GLU A 465 55.35 0.45 -20.02
N ALA A 466 55.17 -0.83 -19.66
CA ALA A 466 54.05 -1.67 -20.14
C ALA A 466 52.83 -1.84 -19.20
N PRO A 467 51.59 -1.97 -19.74
CA PRO A 467 50.40 -2.44 -19.03
C PRO A 467 50.05 -3.92 -19.30
N VAL A 468 49.58 -4.62 -18.26
CA VAL A 468 49.15 -6.04 -18.25
C VAL A 468 47.74 -6.20 -18.89
N PRO A 469 47.42 -7.32 -19.60
CA PRO A 469 46.36 -7.32 -20.62
C PRO A 469 44.91 -7.44 -20.09
N ARG A 470 43.97 -6.99 -20.94
CA ARG A 470 42.52 -7.12 -20.75
C ARG A 470 41.98 -8.48 -21.28
N PRO A 471 40.83 -8.99 -20.78
CA PRO A 471 40.27 -10.28 -21.22
C PRO A 471 39.87 -10.33 -22.70
N VAL A 472 40.00 -11.51 -23.31
CA VAL A 472 39.67 -11.78 -24.73
C VAL A 472 38.18 -12.17 -24.88
N PRO A 473 37.45 -11.63 -25.87
CA PRO A 473 36.05 -12.00 -26.11
C PRO A 473 35.93 -13.38 -26.77
N LEU A 474 35.19 -14.30 -26.12
CA LEU A 474 34.87 -15.62 -26.66
C LEU A 474 33.80 -15.53 -27.76
N GLN A 475 34.20 -15.78 -29.00
CA GLN A 475 33.29 -16.08 -30.11
C GLN A 475 33.71 -17.37 -30.82
N LYS A 476 32.72 -18.11 -31.36
CA LYS A 476 32.87 -19.31 -32.21
C LYS A 476 33.45 -20.55 -31.51
N ALA A 477 32.63 -21.22 -30.70
CA ALA A 477 32.80 -22.64 -30.42
C ALA A 477 32.22 -23.48 -31.59
N PRO A 478 33.01 -24.33 -32.27
CA PRO A 478 32.50 -25.23 -33.30
C PRO A 478 31.97 -26.55 -32.70
N LEU A 479 30.96 -27.13 -33.33
CA LEU A 479 30.39 -28.43 -32.95
C LEU A 479 31.33 -29.58 -33.32
N GLY A 480 31.55 -30.53 -32.40
CA GLY A 480 32.27 -31.79 -32.65
C GLY A 480 31.52 -33.00 -32.12
N ARG A 481 31.18 -33.95 -33.00
CA ARG A 481 30.66 -35.28 -32.66
C ARG A 481 31.79 -36.32 -32.69
N LEU A 482 31.81 -37.24 -31.74
CA LEU A 482 32.22 -38.67 -31.81
C LEU A 482 32.05 -39.20 -30.36
N VAL A 483 31.17 -40.16 -30.00
CA VAL A 483 30.83 -41.51 -30.51
C VAL A 483 31.81 -42.59 -30.02
N THR A 484 31.26 -43.53 -29.24
CA THR A 484 31.79 -44.82 -28.77
C THR A 484 33.15 -44.86 -28.05
N LYS A 485 33.13 -45.26 -26.78
CA LYS A 485 33.22 -46.70 -26.51
C LYS A 485 32.30 -47.11 -25.35
#